data_AF-A0A8T7ELW1-F1
#
_entry.id   AF-A0A8T7ELW1-F1
#
_cell.length_a   1.000
_cell.length_b   1.000
_cell.length_c   1.000
_cell.angle_alpha   90.00
_cell.angle_beta   90.00
_cell.angle_gamma   90.00
#
_symmetry.space_group_name_H-M   'P 1'
#
loop_
_entity.id
_entity.type
_entity.pdbx_description
1 polymer ?
#
loop_
_entity_poly.entity_id
_entity_poly.type
_entity_poly.pdbx_seq_one_letter_code
_entity_poly.pdbx_strand_id
1 'polypeptide(L)'
;MSERVVEITVVVPGVFIPPAPTDFPYGTTLLSAPPQPVEPLPDATDTAPPFFGWYSFESDYPTVQYSPPWTPRLSQFASRGQYHRTETAFSTASFMFEGEGLRVRYVTAQNMGMFEIVVDGVVLDTIDAYADGLTFPTTAVYFVGDGVHRLEVRAIGRKHNASEGYVVGLDAIHVWRGDANTLIIPPLSITNTPTPSPQPAARIALVGAPPTMQPTGTPIPPRIITAEVVIAYDENGNRTVDPAEGVAGISVRVVEINTNRVIASGFTDARGYVVFEVITDAPAQIVVPYFGRAWTLQRGNNSAAPAYTLLLTPGNQPGLIP
;
A
#
# COMPACT_ATOMS: atom_id res chain seq x y z
N MET A 1 20.85 -53.13 -31.03
CA MET A 1 21.18 -52.22 -29.91
C MET A 1 19.93 -51.41 -29.64
N SER A 2 19.40 -51.42 -28.42
CA SER A 2 18.17 -50.71 -28.07
C SER A 2 18.52 -49.50 -27.23
N GLU A 3 18.20 -48.30 -27.70
CA GLU A 3 18.20 -47.08 -26.88
C GLU A 3 16.92 -47.01 -26.06
N ARG A 4 17.05 -46.65 -24.78
CA ARG A 4 15.94 -46.25 -23.92
C ARG A 4 16.09 -44.77 -23.62
N VAL A 5 15.07 -43.99 -23.97
CA VAL A 5 14.97 -42.59 -23.57
C VAL A 5 14.64 -42.54 -22.08
N VAL A 6 15.46 -41.82 -21.32
CA VAL A 6 15.21 -41.51 -19.90
C VAL A 6 14.75 -40.07 -19.85
N GLU A 7 13.51 -39.84 -19.44
CA GLU A 7 12.99 -38.51 -19.16
C GLU A 7 13.27 -38.22 -17.67
N ILE A 8 14.13 -37.22 -17.41
CA ILE A 8 14.51 -36.82 -16.05
C ILE A 8 13.78 -35.52 -15.74
N THR A 9 12.73 -35.61 -14.92
CA THR A 9 12.05 -34.42 -14.39
C THR A 9 12.80 -33.91 -13.16
N VAL A 10 13.52 -32.81 -13.31
CA VAL A 10 14.17 -32.12 -12.19
C VAL A 10 13.18 -31.13 -11.59
N VAL A 11 12.67 -31.42 -10.40
CA VAL A 11 11.88 -30.45 -9.62
C VAL A 11 12.85 -29.68 -8.72
N VAL A 12 13.10 -28.40 -9.04
CA VAL A 12 13.93 -27.52 -8.20
C VAL A 12 13.01 -26.73 -7.27
N PRO A 13 12.87 -27.11 -5.98
CA PRO A 13 12.07 -26.33 -5.04
C PRO A 13 12.70 -24.96 -4.82
N GLY A 14 11.91 -23.90 -5.03
CA GLY A 14 12.33 -22.50 -4.85
C GLY A 14 12.65 -21.72 -6.12
N VAL A 15 12.58 -22.34 -7.31
CA VAL A 15 12.65 -21.61 -8.58
C VAL A 15 11.24 -21.14 -8.96
N PHE A 16 10.97 -19.86 -8.72
CA PHE A 16 9.78 -19.19 -9.23
C PHE A 16 10.06 -18.76 -10.68
N ILE A 17 9.47 -19.45 -11.65
CA ILE A 17 9.42 -18.94 -13.02
C ILE A 17 8.26 -17.94 -13.03
N PRO A 18 8.52 -16.62 -13.15
CA PRO A 18 7.42 -15.69 -13.32
C PRO A 18 6.66 -16.10 -14.59
N PRO A 19 5.32 -16.14 -14.57
CA PRO A 19 4.56 -16.44 -15.77
C PRO A 19 4.99 -15.45 -16.86
N ALA A 20 5.46 -15.98 -17.99
CA ALA A 20 5.69 -15.16 -19.16
C ALA A 20 4.32 -14.65 -19.64
N PRO A 21 4.14 -13.33 -19.85
CA PRO A 21 2.89 -12.83 -20.41
C PRO A 21 2.68 -13.48 -21.78
N THR A 22 1.50 -14.04 -21.99
CA THR A 22 1.09 -14.48 -23.32
C THR A 22 0.96 -13.25 -24.20
N ASP A 23 1.69 -13.20 -25.32
CA ASP A 23 1.54 -12.12 -26.30
C ASP A 23 0.10 -12.05 -26.79
N PHE A 24 -0.40 -10.83 -27.04
CA PHE A 24 -1.72 -10.66 -27.65
C PHE A 24 -1.74 -11.27 -29.06
N PRO A 25 -2.89 -11.80 -29.51
CA PRO A 25 -3.04 -12.27 -30.88
C PRO A 25 -2.59 -11.22 -31.91
N TYR A 26 -1.98 -11.67 -33.00
CA TYR A 26 -1.66 -10.79 -34.13
C TYR A 26 -2.93 -10.11 -34.64
N GLY A 27 -2.90 -8.78 -34.76
CA GLY A 27 -4.04 -7.98 -35.21
C GLY A 27 -4.91 -7.40 -34.09
N THR A 28 -4.58 -7.64 -32.81
CA THR A 28 -5.28 -6.98 -31.70
C THR A 28 -4.99 -5.47 -31.67
N THR A 29 -6.05 -4.68 -31.68
CA THR A 29 -6.01 -3.22 -31.45
C THR A 29 -6.15 -2.96 -29.96
N LEU A 30 -5.11 -2.38 -29.36
CA LEU A 30 -5.10 -2.00 -27.95
C LEU A 30 -5.51 -0.53 -27.81
N LEU A 31 -6.55 -0.29 -27.02
CA LEU A 31 -7.03 1.06 -26.69
C LEU A 31 -6.88 1.31 -25.19
N SER A 32 -6.59 2.56 -24.82
CA SER A 32 -6.50 2.95 -23.39
C SER A 32 -7.85 3.32 -22.77
N ALA A 33 -8.88 3.53 -23.60
CA ALA A 33 -10.24 3.89 -23.22
C ALA A 33 -11.16 3.70 -24.44
N PRO A 34 -12.49 3.70 -24.28
CA PRO A 34 -13.39 3.75 -25.42
C PRO A 34 -13.09 4.99 -26.28
N PRO A 35 -13.08 4.86 -27.62
CA PRO A 35 -12.79 5.97 -28.51
C PRO A 35 -13.86 7.06 -28.36
N GLN A 36 -13.49 8.31 -28.60
CA GLN A 36 -14.49 9.38 -28.61
C GLN A 36 -15.44 9.19 -29.82
N PRO A 37 -16.77 9.30 -29.63
CA PRO A 37 -17.72 9.12 -30.72
C PRO A 37 -17.64 10.25 -31.75
N VAL A 38 -17.79 9.91 -33.03
CA VAL A 38 -17.86 10.86 -34.14
C VAL A 38 -19.33 10.94 -34.60
N GLU A 39 -19.94 12.11 -34.46
CA GLU A 39 -21.34 12.34 -34.83
C GLU A 39 -21.52 12.48 -36.36
N PRO A 40 -22.69 12.10 -36.91
CA PRO A 40 -23.82 11.45 -36.24
C PRO A 40 -23.56 9.94 -36.02
N LEU A 41 -24.04 9.41 -34.90
CA LEU A 41 -23.98 7.98 -34.63
C LEU A 41 -25.04 7.19 -35.41
N PRO A 42 -24.76 5.93 -35.79
CA PRO A 42 -25.77 5.03 -36.34
C PRO A 42 -26.83 4.71 -35.29
N ASP A 43 -28.08 4.61 -35.74
CA ASP A 43 -29.24 4.35 -34.89
C ASP A 43 -29.52 2.85 -34.77
N ALA A 44 -29.71 2.38 -33.54
CA ALA A 44 -29.99 0.99 -33.23
C ALA A 44 -31.45 0.58 -33.46
N THR A 45 -32.41 1.51 -33.55
CA THR A 45 -33.87 1.25 -33.57
C THR A 45 -34.29 0.23 -34.62
N ASP A 46 -33.73 0.34 -35.83
CA ASP A 46 -34.03 -0.53 -36.97
C ASP A 46 -32.86 -1.47 -37.33
N THR A 47 -31.89 -1.62 -36.42
CA THR A 47 -30.69 -2.42 -36.61
C THR A 47 -30.67 -3.61 -35.64
N ALA A 48 -30.36 -4.80 -36.12
CA ALA A 48 -30.24 -5.99 -35.26
C ALA A 48 -28.85 -6.06 -34.59
N PRO A 49 -28.74 -6.53 -33.33
CA PRO A 49 -27.45 -6.79 -32.69
C PRO A 49 -26.68 -7.92 -33.40
N PRO A 50 -25.33 -8.00 -33.24
CA PRO A 50 -24.50 -7.18 -32.36
C PRO A 50 -24.18 -5.79 -32.92
N PHE A 51 -24.07 -4.81 -32.02
CA PHE A 51 -23.73 -3.42 -32.36
C PHE A 51 -22.25 -3.17 -32.09
N PHE A 52 -21.41 -3.15 -33.13
CA PHE A 52 -19.98 -2.87 -33.02
C PHE A 52 -19.67 -1.40 -33.30
N GLY A 53 -18.73 -0.82 -32.56
CA GLY A 53 -18.48 0.61 -32.57
C GLY A 53 -19.52 1.38 -31.76
N TRP A 54 -19.69 2.67 -32.04
CA TRP A 54 -20.67 3.52 -31.38
C TRP A 54 -22.04 3.39 -32.04
N TYR A 55 -23.09 3.18 -31.24
CA TYR A 55 -24.49 3.21 -31.68
C TYR A 55 -25.34 4.09 -30.76
N SER A 56 -26.34 4.75 -31.33
CA SER A 56 -27.37 5.51 -30.61
C SER A 56 -28.60 4.65 -30.33
N PHE A 57 -29.05 4.67 -29.07
CA PHE A 57 -30.31 4.12 -28.61
C PHE A 57 -31.17 5.28 -28.14
N GLU A 58 -32.20 5.57 -28.91
CA GLU A 58 -33.05 6.74 -28.73
C GLU A 58 -33.91 6.62 -27.46
N SER A 59 -34.43 7.74 -26.95
CA SER A 59 -35.24 7.73 -25.73
C SER A 59 -36.52 6.87 -25.84
N ASP A 60 -37.01 6.58 -27.04
CA ASP A 60 -38.12 5.66 -27.30
C ASP A 60 -37.69 4.26 -27.76
N TYR A 61 -36.40 3.95 -27.69
CA TYR A 61 -35.92 2.62 -28.02
C TYR A 61 -36.66 1.57 -27.17
N PRO A 62 -37.22 0.49 -27.75
CA PRO A 62 -38.25 -0.32 -27.09
C PRO A 62 -37.88 -0.97 -25.75
N THR A 63 -36.59 -1.09 -25.46
CA THR A 63 -36.09 -1.68 -24.20
C THR A 63 -35.70 -0.65 -23.15
N VAL A 64 -35.81 0.64 -23.42
CA VAL A 64 -35.67 1.70 -22.42
C VAL A 64 -36.94 1.73 -21.56
N GLN A 65 -36.77 1.54 -20.26
CA GLN A 65 -37.87 1.46 -19.29
C GLN A 65 -37.88 2.68 -18.38
N TYR A 66 -39.06 3.22 -18.12
CA TYR A 66 -39.24 4.40 -17.27
C TYR A 66 -40.11 4.09 -16.05
N SER A 67 -39.62 4.38 -14.85
CA SER A 67 -40.34 4.15 -13.60
C SER A 67 -40.23 5.35 -12.64
N PRO A 68 -41.37 5.99 -12.27
CA PRO A 68 -42.65 5.97 -13.00
C PRO A 68 -42.48 6.40 -14.47
N PRO A 69 -43.51 6.24 -15.33
CA PRO A 69 -43.42 6.60 -16.75
C PRO A 69 -42.97 8.05 -16.99
N TRP A 70 -42.02 8.24 -17.90
CA TRP A 70 -41.59 9.56 -18.36
C TRP A 70 -42.48 10.02 -19.52
N THR A 71 -42.62 11.32 -19.69
CA THR A 71 -43.45 11.88 -20.76
C THR A 71 -42.59 12.25 -21.97
N PRO A 72 -42.97 11.86 -23.20
CA PRO A 72 -42.27 12.29 -24.41
C PRO A 72 -42.48 13.78 -24.68
N ARG A 73 -41.50 14.39 -25.34
CA ARG A 73 -41.51 15.79 -25.78
C ARG A 73 -40.85 15.90 -27.15
N LEU A 74 -41.51 16.64 -28.04
CA LEU A 74 -40.97 16.96 -29.36
C LEU A 74 -40.01 18.15 -29.26
N SER A 75 -38.88 18.06 -29.93
CA SER A 75 -37.90 19.13 -30.08
C SER A 75 -37.05 18.88 -31.31
N GLN A 76 -36.96 19.86 -32.21
CA GLN A 76 -36.09 19.75 -33.39
C GLN A 76 -34.59 19.61 -33.06
N PHE A 77 -34.21 19.91 -31.81
CA PHE A 77 -32.83 19.80 -31.33
C PHE A 77 -32.53 18.44 -30.69
N ALA A 78 -33.56 17.66 -30.37
CA ALA A 78 -33.43 16.31 -29.85
C ALA A 78 -33.01 15.33 -30.96
N SER A 79 -32.33 14.25 -30.58
CA SER A 79 -32.11 13.12 -31.48
C SER A 79 -33.45 12.59 -31.97
N ARG A 80 -33.54 12.36 -33.28
CA ARG A 80 -34.79 12.01 -33.98
C ARG A 80 -36.00 12.93 -33.70
N GLY A 81 -35.77 14.13 -33.20
CA GLY A 81 -36.84 15.09 -32.93
C GLY A 81 -37.62 14.89 -31.63
N GLN A 82 -37.21 13.97 -30.74
CA GLN A 82 -37.90 13.75 -29.46
C GLN A 82 -37.00 13.29 -28.31
N TYR A 83 -37.44 13.57 -27.09
CA TYR A 83 -36.81 13.12 -25.85
C TYR A 83 -37.86 12.73 -24.81
N HIS A 84 -37.49 11.96 -23.79
CA HIS A 84 -38.37 11.64 -22.67
C HIS A 84 -37.96 12.43 -21.43
N ARG A 85 -38.92 12.92 -20.64
CA ARG A 85 -38.64 13.65 -19.40
C ARG A 85 -39.53 13.28 -18.24
N THR A 86 -39.03 13.54 -17.03
CA THR A 86 -39.78 13.41 -15.78
C THR A 86 -39.64 14.66 -14.94
N GLU A 87 -40.71 14.98 -14.22
CA GLU A 87 -40.73 15.99 -13.16
C GLU A 87 -40.86 15.32 -11.79
N THR A 88 -40.87 13.98 -11.74
CA THR A 88 -40.97 13.20 -10.50
C THR A 88 -39.59 12.94 -9.93
N ALA A 89 -39.35 13.40 -8.70
CA ALA A 89 -38.13 13.08 -7.97
C ALA A 89 -37.96 11.57 -7.79
N PHE A 90 -36.71 11.09 -7.78
CA PHE A 90 -36.37 9.66 -7.62
C PHE A 90 -36.92 8.75 -8.73
N SER A 91 -37.30 9.33 -9.87
CA SER A 91 -37.68 8.57 -11.06
C SER A 91 -36.45 8.12 -11.84
N THR A 92 -36.56 6.96 -12.48
CA THR A 92 -35.44 6.27 -13.13
C THR A 92 -35.80 5.88 -14.56
N ALA A 93 -34.87 6.12 -15.49
CA ALA A 93 -34.83 5.43 -16.79
C ALA A 93 -33.81 4.30 -16.71
N SER A 94 -34.16 3.09 -17.15
CA SER A 94 -33.32 1.89 -17.10
C SER A 94 -33.13 1.29 -18.49
N PHE A 95 -31.91 0.85 -18.79
CA PHE A 95 -31.57 0.27 -20.09
C PHE A 95 -30.50 -0.81 -19.92
N MET A 96 -30.76 -1.99 -20.51
CA MET A 96 -29.78 -3.08 -20.59
C MET A 96 -29.00 -2.95 -21.89
N PHE A 97 -27.68 -2.97 -21.82
CA PHE A 97 -26.81 -2.92 -22.98
C PHE A 97 -25.66 -3.91 -22.85
N GLU A 98 -25.01 -4.21 -23.97
CA GLU A 98 -23.79 -5.01 -23.97
C GLU A 98 -22.72 -4.26 -24.79
N GLY A 99 -21.63 -3.92 -24.13
CA GLY A 99 -20.59 -3.02 -24.63
C GLY A 99 -19.66 -2.57 -23.51
N GLU A 100 -18.56 -1.90 -23.89
CA GLU A 100 -17.47 -1.55 -23.00
C GLU A 100 -17.52 -0.11 -22.49
N GLY A 101 -18.30 0.74 -23.14
CA GLY A 101 -18.44 2.13 -22.74
C GLY A 101 -19.76 2.75 -23.15
N LEU A 102 -20.10 3.86 -22.50
CA LEU A 102 -21.32 4.59 -22.78
C LEU A 102 -21.16 6.10 -22.55
N ARG A 103 -22.04 6.88 -23.18
CA ARG A 103 -22.35 8.26 -22.78
C ARG A 103 -23.84 8.52 -22.96
N VAL A 104 -24.36 9.50 -22.25
CA VAL A 104 -25.78 9.87 -22.34
C VAL A 104 -25.93 11.26 -22.96
N ARG A 105 -26.85 11.39 -23.90
CA ARG A 105 -27.34 12.68 -24.39
C ARG A 105 -28.58 13.06 -23.59
N TYR A 106 -28.56 14.25 -23.00
CA TYR A 106 -29.57 14.68 -22.04
C TYR A 106 -29.99 16.13 -22.31
N VAL A 107 -31.01 16.60 -21.59
CA VAL A 107 -31.55 17.95 -21.75
C VAL A 107 -31.07 18.87 -20.65
N THR A 108 -30.59 20.07 -21.03
CA THR A 108 -30.38 21.17 -20.08
C THR A 108 -31.39 22.29 -20.33
N ALA A 109 -31.89 22.94 -19.28
CA ALA A 109 -32.78 24.10 -19.34
C ALA A 109 -32.94 24.73 -17.94
N GLN A 110 -33.67 25.86 -17.86
CA GLN A 110 -33.82 26.64 -16.63
C GLN A 110 -34.53 25.89 -15.50
N ASN A 111 -35.35 24.88 -15.82
CA ASN A 111 -36.09 24.07 -14.86
C ASN A 111 -35.50 22.68 -14.62
N MET A 112 -34.33 22.37 -15.18
CA MET A 112 -33.71 21.06 -15.05
C MET A 112 -33.05 20.88 -13.68
N GLY A 113 -33.10 19.64 -13.19
CA GLY A 113 -32.50 19.21 -11.94
C GLY A 113 -31.18 18.48 -12.11
N MET A 114 -30.81 17.77 -11.05
CA MET A 114 -29.66 16.89 -11.03
C MET A 114 -30.11 15.44 -11.19
N PHE A 115 -29.28 14.64 -11.87
CA PHE A 115 -29.46 13.21 -12.00
C PHE A 115 -28.13 12.47 -11.93
N GLU A 116 -28.17 11.19 -11.61
CA GLU A 116 -26.99 10.32 -11.57
C GLU A 116 -26.96 9.41 -12.80
N ILE A 117 -25.76 9.15 -13.30
CA ILE A 117 -25.47 8.03 -14.20
C ILE A 117 -25.02 6.87 -13.33
N VAL A 118 -25.81 5.80 -13.31
CA VAL A 118 -25.52 4.60 -12.52
C VAL A 118 -25.37 3.41 -13.45
N VAL A 119 -24.30 2.64 -13.31
CA VAL A 119 -24.09 1.40 -14.06
C VAL A 119 -23.84 0.28 -13.07
N ASP A 120 -24.63 -0.79 -13.18
CA ASP A 120 -24.56 -1.97 -12.30
C ASP A 120 -24.59 -1.64 -10.80
N GLY A 121 -25.36 -0.59 -10.46
CA GLY A 121 -25.49 -0.08 -9.09
C GLY A 121 -24.38 0.87 -8.63
N VAL A 122 -23.35 1.11 -9.45
CA VAL A 122 -22.26 2.06 -9.16
C VAL A 122 -22.59 3.43 -9.78
N VAL A 123 -22.57 4.48 -8.96
CA VAL A 123 -22.72 5.86 -9.44
C VAL A 123 -21.41 6.29 -10.13
N LEU A 124 -21.49 6.55 -11.44
CA LEU A 124 -20.35 7.00 -12.25
C LEU A 124 -20.22 8.52 -12.27
N ASP A 125 -21.35 9.24 -12.29
CA ASP A 125 -21.36 10.71 -12.29
C ASP A 125 -22.68 11.26 -11.73
N THR A 126 -22.64 12.51 -11.26
CA THR A 126 -23.81 13.33 -10.90
C THR A 126 -23.83 14.57 -11.77
N ILE A 127 -24.82 14.65 -12.65
CA ILE A 127 -24.96 15.72 -13.64
C ILE A 127 -25.92 16.80 -13.11
N ASP A 128 -25.46 18.05 -13.08
CA ASP A 128 -26.33 19.22 -12.96
C ASP A 128 -26.77 19.65 -14.36
N ALA A 129 -28.06 19.48 -14.67
CA ALA A 129 -28.60 19.79 -15.98
C ALA A 129 -29.17 21.21 -16.08
N TYR A 130 -29.01 22.06 -15.06
CA TYR A 130 -29.41 23.46 -15.15
C TYR A 130 -28.61 24.22 -16.21
N ALA A 131 -29.31 24.99 -17.05
CA ALA A 131 -28.72 25.96 -17.97
C ALA A 131 -29.72 27.08 -18.30
N ASP A 132 -29.24 28.24 -18.71
CA ASP A 132 -30.11 29.38 -19.07
C ASP A 132 -30.99 29.13 -20.31
N GLY A 133 -30.61 28.17 -21.15
CA GLY A 133 -31.32 27.83 -22.39
C GLY A 133 -31.47 26.32 -22.59
N LEU A 134 -32.42 25.96 -23.46
CA LEU A 134 -32.63 24.58 -23.87
C LEU A 134 -31.47 24.10 -24.75
N THR A 135 -30.70 23.13 -24.26
CA THR A 135 -29.63 22.47 -25.05
C THR A 135 -29.64 20.96 -24.82
N PHE A 136 -28.93 20.23 -25.70
CA PHE A 136 -28.89 18.76 -25.71
C PHE A 136 -27.44 18.23 -25.67
N PRO A 137 -26.70 18.45 -24.57
CA PRO A 137 -25.30 18.03 -24.45
C PRO A 137 -25.19 16.51 -24.23
N THR A 138 -23.95 16.02 -24.32
CA THR A 138 -23.59 14.66 -23.93
C THR A 138 -22.70 14.67 -22.70
N THR A 139 -22.81 13.63 -21.87
CA THR A 139 -21.85 13.38 -20.79
C THR A 139 -20.45 13.05 -21.34
N ALA A 140 -19.48 12.94 -20.44
CA ALA A 140 -18.23 12.24 -20.74
C ALA A 140 -18.51 10.78 -21.14
N VAL A 141 -17.51 10.15 -21.77
CA VAL A 141 -17.52 8.71 -22.05
C VAL A 141 -17.07 7.96 -20.80
N TYR A 142 -17.90 7.01 -20.35
CA TYR A 142 -17.59 6.13 -19.24
C TYR A 142 -17.15 4.77 -19.77
N PHE A 143 -16.04 4.24 -19.23
CA PHE A 143 -15.63 2.85 -19.44
C PHE A 143 -16.20 1.99 -18.31
N VAL A 144 -16.88 0.89 -18.66
CA VAL A 144 -17.61 0.04 -17.71
C VAL A 144 -17.13 -1.41 -17.69
N GLY A 145 -16.13 -1.75 -18.51
CA GLY A 145 -15.68 -3.13 -18.71
C GLY A 145 -16.49 -3.82 -19.81
N ASP A 146 -16.02 -4.97 -20.28
CA ASP A 146 -16.72 -5.75 -21.30
C ASP A 146 -17.91 -6.53 -20.72
N GLY A 147 -18.92 -6.75 -21.56
CA GLY A 147 -20.06 -7.59 -21.23
C GLY A 147 -21.38 -6.84 -21.17
N VAL A 148 -22.32 -7.43 -20.44
CA VAL A 148 -23.71 -6.94 -20.30
C VAL A 148 -23.82 -6.11 -19.04
N HIS A 149 -24.37 -4.91 -19.17
CA HIS A 149 -24.51 -3.92 -18.11
C HIS A 149 -25.93 -3.37 -18.04
N ARG A 150 -26.28 -2.84 -16.87
CA ARG A 150 -27.52 -2.09 -16.64
C ARG A 150 -27.20 -0.62 -16.38
N LEU A 151 -27.59 0.24 -17.30
CA LEU A 151 -27.61 1.70 -17.10
C LEU A 151 -28.90 2.11 -16.37
N GLU A 152 -28.76 3.01 -15.40
CA GLU A 152 -29.85 3.79 -14.82
C GLU A 152 -29.53 5.29 -14.87
N VAL A 153 -30.41 6.07 -15.47
CA VAL A 153 -30.43 7.53 -15.37
C VAL A 153 -31.40 7.88 -14.25
N ARG A 154 -30.88 8.24 -13.08
CA ARG A 154 -31.65 8.38 -11.84
C ARG A 154 -31.82 9.84 -11.44
N ALA A 155 -33.04 10.36 -11.50
CA ALA A 155 -33.35 11.67 -10.94
C ALA A 155 -33.17 11.65 -9.42
N ILE A 156 -32.43 12.60 -8.84
CA ILE A 156 -32.14 12.58 -7.39
C ILE A 156 -32.97 13.57 -6.57
N GLY A 157 -33.92 14.27 -7.21
CA GLY A 157 -34.79 15.24 -6.55
C GLY A 157 -34.06 16.49 -6.02
N ARG A 158 -32.84 16.74 -6.51
CA ARG A 158 -32.05 17.94 -6.21
C ARG A 158 -31.93 18.81 -7.44
N LYS A 159 -31.60 20.09 -7.23
CA LYS A 159 -31.44 21.08 -8.31
C LYS A 159 -30.42 22.13 -7.93
N HIS A 160 -29.89 22.81 -8.95
CA HIS A 160 -29.17 24.06 -8.80
C HIS A 160 -30.05 25.13 -8.12
N ASN A 161 -29.45 26.06 -7.37
CA ASN A 161 -30.20 27.11 -6.67
C ASN A 161 -31.01 28.00 -7.62
N ALA A 162 -30.42 28.37 -8.75
CA ALA A 162 -31.07 29.17 -9.80
C ALA A 162 -32.04 28.36 -10.70
N SER A 163 -32.12 27.03 -10.54
CA SER A 163 -33.07 26.23 -11.33
C SER A 163 -34.51 26.41 -10.84
N GLU A 164 -35.47 26.43 -11.76
CA GLU A 164 -36.90 26.52 -11.47
C GLU A 164 -37.51 25.17 -11.04
N GLY A 165 -36.78 24.06 -11.22
CA GLY A 165 -37.31 22.72 -10.98
C GLY A 165 -36.24 21.65 -10.87
N TYR A 166 -36.67 20.39 -10.78
CA TYR A 166 -35.78 19.22 -10.74
C TYR A 166 -36.08 18.26 -11.90
N VAL A 167 -36.44 18.81 -13.05
CA VAL A 167 -36.80 18.04 -14.24
C VAL A 167 -35.58 17.32 -14.79
N VAL A 168 -35.75 16.09 -15.26
CA VAL A 168 -34.69 15.31 -15.92
C VAL A 168 -35.18 14.90 -17.30
N GLY A 169 -34.34 15.06 -18.32
CA GLY A 169 -34.64 14.70 -19.71
C GLY A 169 -33.56 13.81 -20.32
N LEU A 170 -33.96 12.68 -20.89
CA LEU A 170 -33.13 11.74 -21.64
C LEU A 170 -33.46 11.87 -23.13
N ASP A 171 -32.44 12.13 -23.93
CA ASP A 171 -32.53 12.23 -25.40
C ASP A 171 -32.12 10.92 -26.07
N ALA A 172 -30.90 10.47 -25.81
CA ALA A 172 -30.36 9.23 -26.33
C ALA A 172 -29.28 8.63 -25.42
N ILE A 173 -29.09 7.32 -25.52
CA ILE A 173 -28.01 6.57 -24.89
C ILE A 173 -27.07 6.11 -25.99
N HIS A 174 -25.80 6.47 -25.88
CA HIS A 174 -24.78 6.03 -26.82
C HIS A 174 -23.96 4.93 -26.17
N VAL A 175 -23.79 3.80 -26.87
CA VAL A 175 -23.02 2.64 -26.38
C VAL A 175 -21.90 2.32 -27.37
N TRP A 176 -20.73 1.99 -26.84
CA TRP A 176 -19.59 1.51 -27.60
C TRP A 176 -19.30 0.05 -27.28
N ARG A 177 -19.03 -0.75 -28.32
CA ARG A 177 -18.51 -2.11 -28.19
C ARG A 177 -17.36 -2.32 -29.15
N GLY A 178 -16.24 -2.87 -28.66
CA GLY A 178 -15.15 -3.34 -29.49
C GLY A 178 -15.56 -4.54 -30.35
N ASP A 179 -14.90 -4.72 -31.49
CA ASP A 179 -14.99 -5.99 -32.21
C ASP A 179 -14.10 -7.07 -31.54
N ALA A 180 -14.11 -8.28 -32.08
CA ALA A 180 -13.32 -9.39 -31.53
C ALA A 180 -11.80 -9.15 -31.50
N ASN A 181 -11.30 -8.13 -32.22
CA ASN A 181 -9.89 -7.79 -32.29
C ASN A 181 -9.56 -6.52 -31.49
N THR A 182 -10.52 -5.93 -30.78
CA THR A 182 -10.32 -4.71 -30.00
C THR A 182 -10.30 -5.04 -28.52
N LEU A 183 -9.31 -4.52 -27.79
CA LEU A 183 -9.21 -4.66 -26.35
C LEU A 183 -8.94 -3.31 -25.70
N ILE A 184 -9.78 -2.91 -24.75
CA ILE A 184 -9.50 -1.76 -23.89
C ILE A 184 -8.70 -2.21 -22.67
N ILE A 185 -7.51 -1.62 -22.52
CA ILE A 185 -6.67 -1.75 -21.34
C ILE A 185 -6.56 -0.35 -20.72
N PRO A 186 -7.43 0.00 -19.75
CA PRO A 186 -7.34 1.30 -19.10
C PRO A 186 -5.98 1.42 -18.39
N PRO A 187 -5.35 2.61 -18.40
CA PRO A 187 -4.16 2.83 -17.62
C PRO A 187 -4.48 2.49 -16.15
N LEU A 188 -3.52 1.88 -15.46
CA LEU A 188 -3.65 1.58 -14.05
C LEU A 188 -4.11 2.85 -13.31
N SER A 189 -5.30 2.81 -12.72
CA SER A 189 -5.70 3.81 -11.76
C SER A 189 -4.72 3.71 -10.60
N ILE A 190 -3.70 4.57 -10.60
CA ILE A 190 -2.99 4.92 -9.37
C ILE A 190 -4.03 5.58 -8.48
N THR A 191 -4.75 4.75 -7.73
CA THR A 191 -5.31 5.19 -6.46
C THR A 191 -4.09 5.63 -5.71
N ASN A 192 -3.85 6.95 -5.67
CA ASN A 192 -3.10 7.52 -4.58
C ASN A 192 -3.87 7.07 -3.34
N THR A 193 -3.50 5.92 -2.77
CA THR A 193 -3.69 5.71 -1.35
C THR A 193 -3.15 7.00 -0.77
N PRO A 194 -3.97 7.86 -0.15
CA PRO A 194 -3.45 9.08 0.41
C PRO A 194 -2.39 8.63 1.41
N THR A 195 -1.12 8.74 1.00
CA THR A 195 -0.05 8.82 1.97
C THR A 195 -0.42 10.09 2.69
N PRO A 196 -0.77 10.03 3.99
CA PRO A 196 -1.27 11.19 4.68
C PRO A 196 -0.30 12.34 4.43
N SER A 197 -0.78 13.37 3.72
CA SER A 197 -0.04 14.61 3.61
C SER A 197 0.12 15.10 5.05
N PRO A 198 1.34 15.36 5.53
CA PRO A 198 1.53 15.88 6.88
C PRO A 198 0.77 17.21 6.97
N GLN A 199 -0.39 17.18 7.63
CA GLN A 199 -1.13 18.37 7.96
C GLN A 199 -0.36 19.09 9.08
N PRO A 200 -0.12 20.41 8.98
CA PRO A 200 0.32 21.18 10.14
C PRO A 200 -0.67 20.90 11.27
N ALA A 201 -0.17 20.44 12.40
CA ALA A 201 -1.00 20.11 13.55
C ALA A 201 -1.96 21.27 13.84
N ALA A 202 -3.27 20.98 13.90
CA ALA A 202 -4.22 21.91 14.47
C ALA A 202 -3.69 22.33 15.85
N ARG A 203 -3.79 23.62 16.17
CA ARG A 203 -3.29 24.19 17.42
C ARG A 203 -4.09 23.58 18.58
N ILE A 204 -3.60 22.48 19.14
CA ILE A 204 -4.08 21.93 20.40
C ILE A 204 -3.66 22.93 21.47
N ALA A 205 -4.64 23.58 22.11
CA ALA A 205 -4.37 24.31 23.33
C ALA A 205 -3.93 23.28 24.40
N LEU A 206 -2.74 23.51 24.96
CA LEU A 206 -2.13 22.67 25.97
C LEU A 206 -2.95 22.73 27.26
N VAL A 207 -3.75 21.70 27.55
CA VAL A 207 -4.38 21.51 28.87
C VAL A 207 -3.45 20.73 29.83
N GLY A 208 -2.32 20.23 29.31
CA GLY A 208 -1.23 19.63 30.07
C GLY A 208 -0.20 18.96 29.15
N ALA A 209 1.09 19.17 29.41
CA ALA A 209 2.18 18.56 28.62
C ALA A 209 2.59 17.20 29.21
N PRO A 210 2.73 16.16 28.37
CA PRO A 210 3.52 14.97 28.69
C PRO A 210 5.01 15.34 28.84
N PRO A 211 5.79 14.63 29.66
CA PRO A 211 7.24 14.87 29.81
C PRO A 211 7.94 14.76 28.46
N THR A 212 8.78 15.75 28.14
CA THR A 212 9.57 15.82 26.91
C THR A 212 10.55 14.64 26.82
N MET A 213 10.44 13.83 25.77
CA MET A 213 11.44 12.82 25.45
C MET A 213 12.72 13.51 24.98
N GLN A 214 13.77 13.39 25.79
CA GLN A 214 15.12 13.84 25.49
C GLN A 214 15.69 13.06 24.29
N PRO A 215 16.44 13.70 23.36
CA PRO A 215 16.92 13.04 22.14
C PRO A 215 17.68 11.74 22.45
N THR A 216 17.27 10.66 21.78
CA THR A 216 18.00 9.38 21.81
C THR A 216 19.30 9.55 21.02
N GLY A 217 20.44 9.37 21.70
CA GLY A 217 21.76 9.51 21.10
C GLY A 217 21.94 8.62 19.87
N THR A 218 22.73 9.10 18.90
CA THR A 218 23.17 8.32 17.73
C THR A 218 23.83 7.01 18.20
N PRO A 219 23.44 5.85 17.66
CA PRO A 219 24.09 4.57 17.99
C PRO A 219 25.59 4.66 17.72
N ILE A 220 26.41 4.34 18.72
CA ILE A 220 27.87 4.34 18.60
C ILE A 220 28.26 3.11 17.76
N PRO A 221 29.09 3.23 16.71
CA PRO A 221 29.47 2.07 15.90
C PRO A 221 30.25 1.03 16.73
N PRO A 222 30.04 -0.28 16.49
CA PRO A 222 30.72 -1.35 17.22
C PRO A 222 32.24 -1.29 17.02
N ARG A 223 33.00 -1.41 18.10
CA ARG A 223 34.47 -1.40 18.11
C ARG A 223 35.02 -2.65 18.80
N ILE A 224 36.21 -3.09 18.39
CA ILE A 224 36.97 -4.15 19.07
C ILE A 224 37.56 -3.54 20.36
N ILE A 225 37.28 -4.15 21.50
CA ILE A 225 37.81 -3.80 22.82
C ILE A 225 38.60 -5.00 23.34
N THR A 226 39.89 -4.82 23.60
CA THR A 226 40.73 -5.82 24.28
C THR A 226 40.71 -5.56 25.79
N ALA A 227 40.44 -6.57 26.61
CA ALA A 227 40.44 -6.46 28.07
C ALA A 227 41.30 -7.56 28.70
N GLU A 228 42.17 -7.17 29.63
CA GLU A 228 43.04 -8.10 30.36
C GLU A 228 42.59 -8.16 31.82
N VAL A 229 42.42 -9.36 32.36
CA VAL A 229 42.01 -9.56 33.75
C VAL A 229 43.05 -10.43 34.44
N VAL A 230 43.46 -10.00 35.63
CA VAL A 230 44.47 -10.70 36.45
C VAL A 230 43.92 -10.94 37.84
N ILE A 231 43.99 -12.17 38.31
CA ILE A 231 43.54 -12.58 39.64
C ILE A 231 44.73 -13.23 40.36
N ALA A 232 45.13 -12.66 41.50
CA ALA A 232 46.29 -13.12 42.25
C ALA A 232 46.07 -12.96 43.77
N TYR A 233 46.80 -13.73 44.58
CA TYR A 233 46.88 -13.55 46.03
C TYR A 233 48.01 -12.58 46.39
N ASP A 234 47.74 -11.56 47.21
CA ASP A 234 48.76 -10.64 47.71
C ASP A 234 49.53 -11.30 48.87
N GLU A 235 50.32 -12.34 48.58
CA GLU A 235 50.95 -13.20 49.60
C GLU A 235 52.03 -12.45 50.38
N ASN A 236 52.74 -11.53 49.72
CA ASN A 236 53.81 -10.74 50.30
C ASN A 236 53.36 -9.35 50.82
N GLY A 237 52.08 -9.01 50.68
CA GLY A 237 51.48 -7.77 51.18
C GLY A 237 51.96 -6.50 50.47
N ASN A 238 52.57 -6.63 49.30
CA ASN A 238 53.12 -5.51 48.52
C ASN A 238 52.05 -4.81 47.65
N ARG A 239 50.83 -5.36 47.60
CA ARG A 239 49.68 -4.85 46.82
C ARG A 239 49.95 -4.79 45.31
N THR A 240 50.83 -5.66 44.81
CA THR A 240 51.13 -5.82 43.39
C THR A 240 50.91 -7.27 42.98
N VAL A 241 50.84 -7.53 41.68
CA VAL A 241 50.70 -8.90 41.16
C VAL A 241 52.08 -9.43 40.82
N ASP A 242 52.51 -10.49 41.48
CA ASP A 242 53.70 -11.24 41.07
C ASP A 242 53.32 -12.48 40.21
N PRO A 243 54.12 -12.86 39.19
CA PRO A 243 53.78 -13.97 38.29
C PRO A 243 53.56 -15.34 38.97
N ALA A 244 54.06 -15.52 40.21
CA ALA A 244 53.92 -16.74 41.00
C ALA A 244 52.66 -16.76 41.90
N GLU A 245 51.93 -15.64 41.98
CA GLU A 245 50.79 -15.45 42.89
C GLU A 245 49.43 -15.63 42.21
N GLY A 246 49.43 -16.03 40.93
CA GLY A 246 48.25 -16.15 40.08
C GLY A 246 47.27 -17.25 40.51
N VAL A 247 45.98 -16.99 40.33
CA VAL A 247 44.91 -17.96 40.59
C VAL A 247 44.38 -18.52 39.27
N ALA A 248 44.63 -19.80 39.02
CA ALA A 248 44.22 -20.49 37.80
C ALA A 248 42.76 -21.00 37.85
N GLY A 249 42.14 -21.16 36.67
CA GLY A 249 40.85 -21.84 36.52
C GLY A 249 39.62 -21.02 36.93
N ILE A 250 39.77 -19.71 37.18
CA ILE A 250 38.66 -18.86 37.59
C ILE A 250 37.88 -18.40 36.36
N SER A 251 36.57 -18.64 36.36
CA SER A 251 35.70 -18.19 35.26
C SER A 251 35.53 -16.67 35.28
N VAL A 252 35.80 -16.03 34.15
CA VAL A 252 35.56 -14.61 33.92
C VAL A 252 34.63 -14.46 32.73
N ARG A 253 33.63 -13.59 32.85
CA ARG A 253 32.60 -13.36 31.84
C ARG A 253 32.53 -11.88 31.50
N VAL A 254 32.34 -11.54 30.25
CA VAL A 254 31.96 -10.19 29.81
C VAL A 254 30.46 -10.22 29.52
N VAL A 255 29.71 -9.32 30.14
CA VAL A 255 28.25 -9.27 30.12
C VAL A 255 27.78 -7.88 29.74
N GLU A 256 26.87 -7.78 28.78
CA GLU A 256 26.22 -6.53 28.41
C GLU A 256 25.23 -6.11 29.52
N ILE A 257 25.34 -4.86 29.99
CA ILE A 257 24.67 -4.42 31.24
C ILE A 257 23.14 -4.35 31.09
N ASN A 258 22.64 -3.99 29.90
CA ASN A 258 21.21 -3.77 29.71
C ASN A 258 20.43 -5.06 29.42
N THR A 259 21.08 -6.06 28.84
CA THR A 259 20.44 -7.30 28.36
C THR A 259 20.82 -8.51 29.20
N ASN A 260 21.80 -8.37 30.10
CA ASN A 260 22.47 -9.47 30.81
C ASN A 260 23.03 -10.56 29.87
N ARG A 261 23.26 -10.23 28.60
CA ARG A 261 23.81 -11.16 27.62
C ARG A 261 25.31 -11.33 27.83
N VAL A 262 25.77 -12.58 27.95
CA VAL A 262 27.20 -12.89 27.95
C VAL A 262 27.74 -12.72 26.54
N ILE A 263 28.74 -11.87 26.37
CA ILE A 263 29.37 -11.53 25.08
C ILE A 263 30.75 -12.19 24.91
N ALA A 264 31.42 -12.55 26.02
CA ALA A 264 32.62 -13.39 26.02
C ALA A 264 32.79 -14.08 27.38
N SER A 265 33.53 -15.19 27.43
CA SER A 265 33.88 -15.86 28.69
C SER A 265 35.16 -16.68 28.54
N GLY A 266 35.93 -16.81 29.62
CA GLY A 266 37.18 -17.58 29.65
C GLY A 266 37.59 -17.92 31.07
N PHE A 267 38.71 -18.64 31.21
CA PHE A 267 39.27 -19.04 32.49
C PHE A 267 40.69 -18.49 32.64
N THR A 268 41.08 -18.13 33.86
CA THR A 268 42.44 -17.65 34.15
C THR A 268 43.48 -18.76 33.98
N ASP A 269 44.67 -18.40 33.47
CA ASP A 269 45.81 -19.31 33.31
C ASP A 269 46.57 -19.56 34.64
N ALA A 270 47.65 -20.35 34.60
CA ALA A 270 48.49 -20.64 35.77
C ALA A 270 49.12 -19.40 36.44
N ARG A 271 49.14 -18.26 35.74
CA ARG A 271 49.63 -16.97 36.24
C ARG A 271 48.49 -16.04 36.64
N GLY A 272 47.24 -16.49 36.57
CA GLY A 272 46.05 -15.71 36.94
C GLY A 272 45.49 -14.82 35.84
N TYR A 273 45.98 -14.92 34.59
CA TYR A 273 45.62 -14.02 33.49
C TYR A 273 44.53 -14.60 32.58
N VAL A 274 43.64 -13.73 32.10
CA VAL A 274 42.75 -14.01 30.97
C VAL A 274 42.57 -12.75 30.12
N VAL A 275 42.54 -12.92 28.79
CA VAL A 275 42.40 -11.82 27.83
C VAL A 275 41.17 -12.05 26.95
N PHE A 276 40.42 -10.98 26.69
CA PHE A 276 39.24 -11.00 25.83
C PHE A 276 39.36 -9.96 24.72
N GLU A 277 38.98 -10.34 23.49
CA GLU A 277 38.67 -9.41 22.41
C GLU A 277 37.15 -9.40 22.19
N VAL A 278 36.51 -8.26 22.44
CA VAL A 278 35.05 -8.15 22.43
C VAL A 278 34.63 -7.07 21.44
N ILE A 279 33.69 -7.39 20.57
CA ILE A 279 33.07 -6.42 19.65
C ILE A 279 31.71 -6.04 20.23
N THR A 280 31.58 -4.80 20.71
CA THR A 280 30.30 -4.30 21.23
C THR A 280 30.19 -2.79 21.07
N ASP A 281 28.98 -2.32 20.78
CA ASP A 281 28.55 -0.92 20.79
C ASP A 281 27.85 -0.52 22.11
N ALA A 282 27.54 -1.50 22.96
CA ALA A 282 26.79 -1.35 24.20
C ALA A 282 27.69 -1.38 25.44
N PRO A 283 27.25 -0.77 26.57
CA PRO A 283 27.99 -0.81 27.82
C PRO A 283 28.02 -2.24 28.39
N ALA A 284 29.22 -2.72 28.69
CA ALA A 284 29.46 -4.07 29.21
C ALA A 284 30.23 -4.04 30.54
N GLN A 285 30.17 -5.14 31.28
CA GLN A 285 30.91 -5.37 32.51
C GLN A 285 31.64 -6.71 32.48
N ILE A 286 32.81 -6.75 33.08
CA ILE A 286 33.55 -7.97 33.37
C ILE A 286 33.06 -8.48 34.72
N VAL A 287 32.71 -9.74 34.81
CA VAL A 287 32.18 -10.40 36.00
C VAL A 287 33.03 -11.62 36.31
N VAL A 288 33.42 -11.76 37.58
CA VAL A 288 34.07 -12.95 38.14
C VAL A 288 33.08 -13.56 39.14
N PRO A 289 32.20 -14.47 38.69
CA PRO A 289 31.07 -14.92 39.50
C PRO A 289 31.48 -15.54 40.82
N TYR A 290 32.58 -16.30 40.81
CA TYR A 290 33.09 -17.00 42.00
C TYR A 290 33.39 -16.06 43.17
N PHE A 291 33.93 -14.87 42.89
CA PHE A 291 34.25 -13.85 43.91
C PHE A 291 33.18 -12.76 44.02
N GLY A 292 32.07 -12.87 43.28
CA GLY A 292 31.04 -11.82 43.22
C GLY A 292 31.58 -10.46 42.75
N ARG A 293 32.70 -10.44 42.03
CA ARG A 293 33.38 -9.20 41.62
C ARG A 293 32.99 -8.80 40.21
N ALA A 294 32.79 -7.51 39.98
CA ALA A 294 32.57 -6.97 38.66
C ALA A 294 33.30 -5.63 38.45
N TRP A 295 33.68 -5.36 37.19
CA TRP A 295 34.20 -4.08 36.75
C TRP A 295 33.48 -3.63 35.48
N THR A 296 33.20 -2.34 35.37
CA THR A 296 32.72 -1.77 34.11
C THR A 296 33.82 -1.85 33.06
N LEU A 297 33.49 -2.39 31.88
CA LEU A 297 34.42 -2.46 30.76
C LEU A 297 34.64 -1.05 30.20
N GLN A 298 35.80 -0.47 30.52
CA GLN A 298 36.21 0.85 30.06
C GLN A 298 36.57 0.82 28.56
N ARG A 299 36.05 1.78 27.79
CA ARG A 299 36.40 1.99 26.39
C ARG A 299 37.64 2.88 26.31
N GLY A 300 38.82 2.30 26.07
CA GLY A 300 40.08 3.05 25.99
C GLY A 300 40.16 3.97 24.76
N ASN A 301 40.71 5.19 24.93
CA ASN A 301 40.93 6.19 23.87
C ASN A 301 42.36 6.15 23.27
N ASN A 302 42.92 4.94 23.06
CA ASN A 302 44.29 4.60 22.61
C ASN A 302 45.39 4.52 23.67
N SER A 303 45.98 3.30 23.74
CA SER A 303 47.41 2.96 23.92
C SER A 303 47.77 1.98 25.05
N ALA A 304 46.80 1.34 25.69
CA ALA A 304 46.99 0.08 26.43
C ALA A 304 45.62 -0.63 26.60
N ALA A 305 45.59 -1.97 26.56
CA ALA A 305 44.40 -2.70 26.95
C ALA A 305 44.11 -2.39 28.44
N PRO A 306 42.88 -2.02 28.83
CA PRO A 306 42.55 -1.84 30.23
C PRO A 306 42.77 -3.15 30.99
N ALA A 307 43.69 -3.13 31.95
CA ALA A 307 43.98 -4.23 32.85
C ALA A 307 43.15 -4.11 34.13
N TYR A 308 42.48 -5.19 34.50
CA TYR A 308 41.64 -5.28 35.70
C TYR A 308 42.23 -6.28 36.67
N THR A 309 42.63 -5.80 37.84
CA THR A 309 43.30 -6.63 38.84
C THR A 309 42.37 -6.92 40.02
N LEU A 310 42.30 -8.18 40.42
CA LEU A 310 41.75 -8.63 41.70
C LEU A 310 42.86 -9.24 42.55
N LEU A 311 43.31 -8.48 43.54
CA LEU A 311 44.21 -8.98 44.58
C LEU A 311 43.38 -9.51 45.75
N LEU A 312 43.62 -10.77 46.09
CA LEU A 312 42.96 -11.48 47.19
C LEU A 312 43.87 -11.46 48.42
N THR A 313 43.29 -11.23 49.60
CA THR A 313 44.04 -11.32 50.86
C THR A 313 44.46 -12.77 51.12
N PRO A 314 45.71 -13.02 51.56
CA PRO A 314 46.16 -14.38 51.88
C PRO A 314 45.37 -14.90 53.09
N GLY A 315 44.44 -15.82 52.82
CA GLY A 315 43.56 -16.41 53.82
C GLY A 315 42.68 -17.51 53.24
N ASN A 316 42.98 -18.76 53.67
CA ASN A 316 42.33 -20.03 53.35
C ASN A 316 41.98 -20.27 51.87
N GLN A 317 42.94 -20.86 51.14
CA GLN A 317 42.77 -21.45 49.82
C GLN A 317 41.50 -22.31 49.77
N PRO A 318 40.43 -21.88 49.08
CA PRO A 318 39.32 -22.77 48.78
C PRO A 318 39.83 -23.76 47.73
N GLY A 319 39.80 -25.05 48.06
CA GLY A 319 40.38 -26.12 47.25
C GLY A 319 39.93 -26.07 45.79
N LEU A 320 40.91 -26.04 44.89
CA LEU A 320 40.74 -26.37 43.49
C LEU A 320 40.21 -27.81 43.40
N ILE A 321 39.07 -28.02 42.74
CA ILE A 321 38.55 -29.34 42.36
C ILE A 321 38.39 -29.32 40.83
N PRO A 322 38.85 -30.36 40.12
CA PRO A 322 39.49 -30.27 38.79
C PRO A 322 38.56 -29.96 37.62
#